data_AF-A0A4Q5S1I6-F1
#
_entry.id   AF-A0A4Q5S1I6-F1
#
_cell.length_a   1.000
_cell.length_b   1.000
_cell.length_c   1.000
_cell.angle_alpha   90.00
_cell.angle_beta   90.00
_cell.angle_gamma   90.00
#
_symmetry.space_group_name_H-M   'P 1'
#
loop_
_entity.id
_entity.type
_entity.pdbx_description
1 polymer ?
#
loop_
_entity_poly.entity_id
_entity_poly.type
_entity_poly.pdbx_seq_one_letter_code
_entity_poly.pdbx_strand_id
1 'polypeptide(L)'
;MPSQFSTGYNSPHSTRGVVRSPLARLRITTEHCPQVTLRVLDLLGRNAVIPWVIKFSRRPRSLLIELEVEDVPPAATAALANRIAAIVKVRSVRVLGKRSRTGA
;
A
#
# COMPACT_ATOMS: atom_id res chain seq x y z
N MET A 1 -23.76 1.58 -57.80
CA MET A 1 -22.28 1.78 -57.86
C MET A 1 -22.04 3.18 -58.41
N PRO A 2 -21.27 4.05 -57.75
CA PRO A 2 -19.90 3.77 -57.33
C PRO A 2 -19.65 3.87 -55.82
N SER A 3 -18.59 3.19 -55.43
CA SER A 3 -18.00 3.03 -54.12
C SER A 3 -17.10 4.23 -53.81
N GLN A 4 -17.23 4.81 -52.62
CA GLN A 4 -16.20 5.67 -52.03
C GLN A 4 -15.98 5.25 -50.58
N PHE A 5 -15.12 4.25 -50.38
CA PHE A 5 -14.53 3.97 -49.08
C PHE A 5 -13.35 4.93 -48.89
N SER A 6 -13.63 6.06 -48.22
CA SER A 6 -12.57 6.94 -47.74
C SER A 6 -12.06 6.43 -46.40
N THR A 7 -10.80 6.02 -46.46
CA THR A 7 -9.82 5.85 -45.38
C THR A 7 -9.93 6.92 -44.28
N GLY A 8 -9.78 6.45 -43.04
CA GLY A 8 -9.13 7.25 -42.00
C GLY A 8 -10.05 7.83 -40.94
N TYR A 9 -10.26 7.07 -39.88
CA TYR A 9 -10.17 7.62 -38.53
C TYR A 9 -9.43 6.62 -37.65
N ASN A 10 -8.10 6.70 -37.69
CA ASN A 10 -7.26 6.29 -36.57
C ASN A 10 -7.73 7.12 -35.38
N SER A 11 -8.64 6.56 -34.58
CA SER A 11 -8.88 7.09 -33.25
C SER A 11 -7.54 7.02 -32.52
N PRO A 12 -6.97 8.14 -32.07
CA PRO A 12 -5.90 8.03 -31.10
C PRO A 12 -6.56 7.37 -29.90
N HIS A 13 -6.20 6.12 -29.63
CA HIS A 13 -6.28 5.58 -28.29
C HIS A 13 -5.37 6.47 -27.45
N SER A 14 -5.90 7.63 -27.05
CA SER A 14 -5.36 8.50 -26.05
C SER A 14 -5.24 7.60 -24.84
N THR A 15 -4.04 7.08 -24.64
CA THR A 15 -3.66 6.28 -23.49
C THR A 15 -3.75 7.28 -22.34
N ARG A 16 -4.96 7.48 -21.81
CA ARG A 16 -5.17 8.12 -20.53
C ARG A 16 -4.36 7.25 -19.59
N GLY A 17 -3.14 7.70 -19.30
CA GLY A 17 -2.30 7.07 -18.29
C GLY A 17 -3.18 6.95 -17.07
N VAL A 18 -3.49 5.71 -16.68
CA VAL A 18 -4.27 5.45 -15.47
C VAL A 18 -3.57 6.25 -14.37
N VAL A 19 -4.22 7.30 -13.85
CA VAL A 19 -3.68 8.05 -12.72
C VAL A 19 -3.67 7.05 -11.57
N ARG A 20 -2.49 6.56 -11.22
CA ARG A 20 -2.35 5.49 -10.24
C ARG A 20 -2.36 6.09 -8.85
N SER A 21 -3.25 5.59 -7.99
CA SER A 21 -3.29 5.98 -6.59
C SER A 21 -1.92 5.73 -5.95
N PRO A 22 -1.36 6.73 -5.26
CA PRO A 22 -0.04 6.59 -4.66
C PRO A 22 -0.13 5.73 -3.40
N LEU A 23 0.67 4.67 -3.31
CA LEU A 23 0.65 3.74 -2.17
C LEU A 23 1.51 4.27 -1.02
N ALA A 24 0.93 4.38 0.18
CA ALA A 24 1.72 4.63 1.38
C ALA A 24 2.32 3.33 1.88
N ARG A 25 3.59 3.36 2.29
CA ARG A 25 4.30 2.18 2.77
C ARG A 25 4.64 2.31 4.23
N LEU A 26 4.28 1.31 5.03
CA LEU A 26 4.64 1.24 6.44
C LEU A 26 5.60 0.07 6.64
N ARG A 27 6.72 0.33 7.31
CA ARG A 27 7.67 -0.69 7.73
C ARG A 27 7.68 -0.76 9.24
N ILE A 28 7.32 -1.92 9.78
CA ILE A 28 7.15 -2.18 11.20
C ILE A 28 8.16 -3.24 11.62
N THR A 29 8.98 -2.94 12.62
CA THR A 29 9.93 -3.89 13.20
C THR A 29 9.43 -4.30 14.58
N THR A 30 9.32 -5.60 14.83
CA THR A 30 8.76 -6.16 16.07
C THR A 30 9.67 -7.25 16.62
N GLU A 31 9.49 -7.61 17.88
CA GLU A 31 10.02 -8.88 18.40
C GLU A 31 9.29 -10.07 17.77
N HIS A 32 9.80 -11.29 17.95
CA HIS A 32 9.10 -12.51 17.54
C HIS A 32 7.90 -12.77 18.45
N CYS A 33 6.78 -12.14 18.11
CA CYS A 33 5.53 -12.24 18.86
C CYS A 33 4.37 -12.30 17.84
N PRO A 34 3.76 -13.49 17.62
CA PRO A 34 2.66 -13.66 16.66
C PRO A 34 1.48 -12.72 16.91
N GLN A 35 1.24 -12.37 18.18
CA GLN A 35 0.17 -11.48 18.60
C GLN A 35 0.31 -10.06 18.04
N VAL A 36 1.53 -9.60 17.74
CA VAL A 36 1.74 -8.28 17.14
C VAL A 36 1.14 -8.22 15.74
N THR A 37 1.35 -9.27 14.93
CA THR A 37 0.76 -9.36 13.60
C THR A 37 -0.76 -9.27 13.66
N LEU A 38 -1.39 -10.05 14.55
CA LEU A 38 -2.85 -10.04 14.70
C LEU A 38 -3.38 -8.67 15.14
N ARG A 39 -2.68 -7.99 16.06
CA ARG A 39 -3.06 -6.63 16.49
C ARG A 39 -2.90 -5.60 15.38
N VAL A 40 -1.87 -5.72 14.55
CA VAL A 40 -1.70 -4.84 13.38
C VAL A 40 -2.85 -5.06 12.39
N LEU A 41 -3.23 -6.31 12.11
CA LEU A 41 -4.37 -6.62 11.24
C LEU A 41 -5.70 -6.12 11.79
N ASP A 42 -5.96 -6.29 13.10
CA ASP A 42 -7.14 -5.75 13.77
C ASP A 42 -7.20 -4.21 13.68
N LEU A 43 -6.07 -3.51 13.89
CA LEU A 43 -6.00 -2.07 13.71
C LEU A 43 -6.32 -1.64 12.28
N LEU A 44 -5.84 -2.37 11.26
CA LEU A 44 -6.17 -2.07 9.86
C LEU A 44 -7.68 -2.23 9.63
N GLY A 45 -8.27 -3.34 10.08
CA GLY A 45 -9.70 -3.60 9.97
C GLY A 45 -10.57 -2.53 10.63
N ARG A 46 -10.23 -2.11 11.86
CA ARG A 46 -10.97 -1.07 12.60
C ARG A 46 -10.90 0.33 11.96
N ASN A 47 -9.90 0.59 11.13
CA ASN A 47 -9.72 1.88 10.48
C ASN A 47 -10.15 1.85 9.00
N ALA A 48 -10.84 0.77 8.57
CA ALA A 48 -11.23 0.55 7.18
C ALA A 48 -10.06 0.69 6.19
N VAL A 49 -8.84 0.38 6.65
CA VAL A 49 -7.65 0.42 5.81
C VAL A 49 -7.43 -0.97 5.23
N ILE A 50 -7.60 -1.08 3.91
CA ILE A 50 -7.34 -2.33 3.19
C ILE A 50 -5.90 -2.31 2.70
N PRO A 51 -5.02 -3.19 3.21
CA PRO A 51 -3.67 -3.30 2.70
C PRO A 51 -3.68 -4.00 1.33
N TRP A 52 -2.94 -3.43 0.38
CA TRP A 52 -2.67 -4.03 -0.91
C TRP A 52 -1.67 -5.19 -0.78
N VAL A 53 -0.64 -4.98 0.03
CA VAL A 53 0.41 -5.97 0.30
C VAL A 53 0.68 -6.00 1.79
N ILE A 54 0.80 -7.22 2.32
CA ILE A 54 1.35 -7.48 3.64
C ILE A 54 2.49 -8.46 3.45
N LYS A 55 3.71 -8.02 3.77
CA LYS A 55 4.91 -8.87 3.68
C LYS A 55 5.49 -9.08 5.07
N PHE A 56 5.80 -10.34 5.35
CA PHE A 56 6.50 -10.75 6.56
C PHE A 56 7.91 -11.18 6.21
N SER A 57 8.89 -10.74 7.00
CA SER A 57 10.27 -11.18 6.83
C SER A 57 10.88 -11.42 8.20
N ARG A 58 11.19 -12.69 8.47
CA ARG A 58 11.87 -13.09 9.71
C ARG A 58 13.33 -12.64 9.64
N ARG A 59 13.80 -11.96 10.67
CA ARG A 59 15.22 -11.62 10.91
C ARG A 59 15.67 -12.37 12.17
N PRO A 60 16.98 -12.49 12.46
CA PRO A 60 17.47 -13.31 13.57
C PRO A 60 16.90 -12.95 14.96
N ARG A 61 16.52 -11.68 15.19
CA ARG A 61 16.00 -11.19 16.49
C ARG A 61 14.73 -10.36 16.38
N SER A 62 14.07 -10.38 15.22
CA SER A 62 12.91 -9.53 14.96
C SER A 62 12.08 -10.04 13.79
N LEU A 63 10.81 -9.64 13.75
CA LEU A 63 9.96 -9.76 12.59
C LEU A 63 9.85 -8.38 11.92
N LEU A 64 10.05 -8.35 10.61
CA LEU A 64 9.75 -7.19 9.80
C LEU A 64 8.39 -7.40 9.13
N ILE A 65 7.50 -6.42 9.29
CA ILE A 65 6.20 -6.37 8.61
C ILE A 65 6.22 -5.16 7.69
N GLU A 66 5.96 -5.35 6.41
CA GLU A 66 5.82 -4.27 5.43
C GLU A 66 4.39 -4.25 4.94
N LEU A 67 3.75 -3.09 5.05
CA LEU A 67 2.38 -2.84 4.58
C LEU A 67 2.43 -1.84 3.44
N GLU A 68 1.71 -2.12 2.37
CA GLU A 68 1.40 -1.15 1.34
C GLU A 68 -0.11 -0.88 1.40
N VAL A 69 -0.50 0.37 1.63
CA VAL A 69 -1.90 0.78 1.76
C VAL A 69 -2.24 1.81 0.69
N GLU A 70 -3.40 1.65 0.06
CA GLU A 70 -3.87 2.54 -1.00
C GLU A 70 -4.68 3.70 -0.43
N ASP A 71 -4.49 4.88 -1.02
CA ASP A 71 -5.34 6.06 -0.84
C ASP A 71 -5.59 6.53 0.61
N VAL A 72 -4.65 6.25 1.53
CA VAL A 72 -4.74 6.74 2.90
C VAL A 72 -4.17 8.17 3.00
N PRO A 73 -4.93 9.15 3.54
CA PRO A 73 -4.42 10.49 3.78
C PRO A 73 -3.15 10.46 4.65
N PRO A 74 -2.18 11.38 4.46
CA PRO A 74 -0.94 11.39 5.25
C PRO A 74 -1.19 11.44 6.76
N ALA A 75 -2.17 12.24 7.20
CA ALA A 75 -2.56 12.33 8.62
C ALA A 75 -3.10 11.00 9.17
N ALA A 76 -3.92 10.29 8.39
CA ALA A 76 -4.46 8.98 8.77
C ALA A 76 -3.34 7.91 8.78
N THR A 77 -2.41 7.95 7.83
CA THR A 77 -1.22 7.09 7.81
C THR A 77 -0.36 7.32 9.05
N ALA A 78 -0.14 8.58 9.44
CA ALA A 78 0.61 8.93 10.65
C ALA A 78 -0.10 8.47 11.93
N ALA A 79 -1.41 8.68 12.02
CA ALA A 79 -2.21 8.20 13.15
C ALA A 79 -2.17 6.67 13.28
N LEU A 80 -2.29 5.95 12.17
CA LEU A 80 -2.15 4.50 12.13
C LEU A 80 -0.74 4.06 12.56
N ALA A 81 0.31 4.71 12.06
CA ALA A 81 1.68 4.44 12.45
C ALA A 81 1.91 4.61 13.96
N ASN A 82 1.36 5.67 14.55
CA ASN A 82 1.45 5.94 15.99
C ASN A 82 0.72 4.87 16.80
N ARG A 83 -0.48 4.45 16.38
CA ARG A 83 -1.23 3.37 17.04
C ARG A 83 -0.50 2.03 16.97
N ILE A 84 0.13 1.72 15.84
CA ILE A 84 0.94 0.51 15.70
C ILE A 84 2.20 0.60 16.58
N ALA A 85 2.85 1.75 16.64
CA ALA A 85 4.04 1.96 17.48
C ALA A 85 3.74 1.76 18.98
N ALA A 86 2.50 2.02 19.41
CA ALA A 86 2.06 1.80 20.78
C ALA A 86 1.82 0.30 21.14
N ILE A 87 1.83 -0.62 20.16
CA ILE A 87 1.68 -2.05 20.45
C ILE A 87 2.95 -2.55 21.17
N VAL A 88 2.77 -3.16 22.34
CA VAL A 88 3.85 -3.83 23.07
C VAL A 88 4.58 -4.83 22.15
N LYS A 89 5.91 -4.83 22.18
CA LYS A 89 6.82 -5.60 21.31
C LYS A 89 7.04 -5.04 19.90
N VAL A 90 6.40 -3.92 19.53
CA VAL A 90 6.84 -3.12 18.38
C VAL A 90 8.06 -2.30 18.78
N ARG A 91 9.12 -2.36 17.99
CA ARG A 91 10.38 -1.63 18.20
C ARG A 91 10.43 -0.33 17.42
N SER A 92 9.90 -0.35 16.20
CA SER A 92 9.83 0.85 15.37
C SER A 92 8.78 0.72 14.27
N VAL A 93 8.25 1.87 13.86
CA VAL A 93 7.38 2.04 12.69
C VAL A 93 7.96 3.16 11.85
N ARG A 94 8.08 2.94 10.54
CA ARG A 94 8.53 3.95 9.58
C ARG A 94 7.54 4.06 8.44
N VAL A 95 7.08 5.27 8.15
CA VAL A 95 6.35 5.57 6.92
C VAL A 95 7.37 5.82 5.83
N LEU A 96 7.49 4.88 4.90
CA LEU A 96 8.28 5.02 3.69
C LEU A 96 7.37 5.72 2.68
N GLY A 97 7.84 6.82 2.09
CA GLY A 97 7.02 7.72 1.26
C GLY A 97 6.23 7.04 0.15
N LYS A 98 5.38 7.82 -0.53
CA LYS A 98 4.46 7.24 -1.50
C LYS A 98 5.20 6.66 -2.70
N ARG A 99 4.91 5.40 -3.07
CA ARG A 99 5.42 4.81 -4.30
C ARG A 99 4.35 4.86 -5.37
N SER A 100 4.71 5.38 -6.55
CA SER A 100 3.88 5.27 -7.74
C SER A 100 3.84 3.80 -8.18
N ARG A 101 2.65 3.26 -8.40
CA ARG A 101 2.47 1.90 -8.91
C ARG A 101 3.11 1.78 -10.31
N THR A 102 3.94 0.77 -10.55
CA THR A 102 4.37 0.34 -11.90
C THR A 102 3.54 -0.90 -12.23
N GLY A 103 2.60 -0.79 -13.16
CA GLY A 103 1.81 -1.92 -13.63
C GLY A 103 2.70 -2.96 -14.29
N ALA A 104 2.55 -4.21 -13.87
CA ALA A 104 2.93 -5.39 -14.64
C ALA A 104 1.85 -5.65 -15.69
#